data_AF-A0A016QN16-F1
#
_entry.id   AF-A0A016QN16-F1
#
_cell.length_a   1.000
_cell.length_b   1.000
_cell.length_c   1.000
_cell.angle_alpha   90.00
_cell.angle_beta   90.00
_cell.angle_gamma   90.00
#
_symmetry.space_group_name_H-M   'P 1'
#
loop_
_entity.id
_entity.type
_entity.pdbx_description
1 polymer ?
#
loop_
_entity_poly.entity_id
_entity_poly.type
_entity_poly.pdbx_seq_one_letter_code
_entity_poly.pdbx_strand_id
1 'polypeptide(L)'
;MYGWPDEVVTGGASGADTMGKAWALENGIPHRGVPAEWERWGKKAGPLRNAEMARYACDGVRGGCLALPGGKGTADMVQQARTSGLTMMEVEANHEY
;
A
#
# COMPACT_ATOMS: atom_id res chain seq x y z
N MET A 1 -13.27 5.02 17.50
CA MET A 1 -13.60 5.75 16.26
C MET A 1 -12.29 5.88 15.50
N TYR A 2 -12.18 5.28 14.32
CA TYR A 2 -10.97 5.43 13.50
C TYR A 2 -11.06 6.79 12.79
N GLY A 3 -10.10 7.67 13.05
CA GLY A 3 -10.00 8.96 12.39
C GLY A 3 -9.41 8.83 10.98
N TRP A 4 -9.22 9.97 10.31
CA TRP A 4 -8.49 10.03 9.05
C TRP A 4 -7.01 9.70 9.27
N PRO A 5 -6.32 9.10 8.28
CA PRO A 5 -4.88 8.85 8.38
C PRO A 5 -4.09 10.16 8.28
N ASP A 6 -2.98 10.24 9.02
CA ASP A 6 -2.06 11.39 8.97
C ASP A 6 -1.20 11.39 7.69
N GLU A 7 -1.01 10.23 7.06
CA GLU A 7 -0.25 10.05 5.82
C GLU A 7 -0.79 8.84 5.04
N VAL A 8 -0.73 8.91 3.71
CA VAL A 8 -1.01 7.79 2.81
C VAL A 8 0.26 7.38 2.07
N VAL A 9 0.58 6.09 2.12
CA VAL A 9 1.75 5.50 1.44
C VAL A 9 1.27 4.65 0.27
N THR A 10 1.80 4.89 -0.93
CA THR A 10 1.50 4.07 -2.11
C THR A 10 2.75 3.71 -2.88
N GLY A 11 2.68 2.64 -3.66
CA GLY A 11 3.83 2.09 -4.34
C GLY A 11 4.08 2.57 -5.78
N GLY A 12 3.28 3.55 -6.23
CA GLY A 12 3.42 4.18 -7.55
C GLY A 12 2.98 3.35 -8.76
N ALA A 13 2.26 2.24 -8.59
CA ALA A 13 1.64 1.51 -9.70
C ALA A 13 0.35 2.19 -10.22
N SER A 14 -0.17 1.71 -11.35
CA SER A 14 -1.51 2.08 -11.80
C SER A 14 -2.60 1.42 -10.92
N GLY A 15 -3.83 1.94 -10.99
CA GLY A 15 -4.95 1.42 -10.21
C GLY A 15 -4.91 1.89 -8.76
N ALA A 16 -4.88 0.95 -7.81
CA ALA A 16 -4.96 1.22 -6.38
C ALA A 16 -3.99 2.30 -5.89
N ASP A 17 -2.73 2.22 -6.32
CA ASP A 17 -1.67 3.17 -5.94
C ASP A 17 -1.94 4.60 -6.47
N THR A 18 -2.56 4.71 -7.65
CA THR A 18 -2.97 5.99 -8.26
C THR A 18 -4.18 6.57 -7.55
N MET A 19 -5.19 5.73 -7.25
CA MET A 19 -6.40 6.13 -6.52
C MET A 19 -6.07 6.57 -5.10
N GLY A 20 -5.21 5.84 -4.39
CA GLY A 20 -4.78 6.20 -3.04
C GLY A 20 -4.03 7.53 -3.01
N LYS A 21 -3.16 7.79 -3.99
CA LYS A 21 -2.51 9.10 -4.15
C LYS A 21 -3.51 10.21 -4.39
N ALA A 22 -4.46 10.03 -5.33
CA ALA A 22 -5.46 11.03 -5.65
C ALA A 22 -6.31 11.37 -4.42
N TRP A 23 -6.83 10.36 -3.73
CA TRP A 23 -7.62 10.52 -2.52
C TRP A 23 -6.87 11.29 -1.42
N ALA A 24 -5.59 10.97 -1.19
CA ALA A 24 -4.79 11.69 -0.21
C ALA A 24 -4.69 13.18 -0.55
N LEU A 25 -4.35 13.50 -1.81
CA LEU A 25 -4.22 14.88 -2.27
C LEU A 25 -5.55 15.65 -2.21
N GLU A 26 -6.65 15.02 -2.61
CA GLU A 26 -8.00 15.61 -2.57
C GLU A 26 -8.46 15.93 -1.15
N ASN A 27 -8.02 15.16 -0.16
CA ASN A 27 -8.36 15.36 1.26
C ASN A 27 -7.29 16.15 2.04
N GLY A 28 -6.26 16.67 1.36
CA GLY A 28 -5.18 17.42 2.00
C GLY A 28 -4.31 16.58 2.94
N ILE A 29 -4.29 15.25 2.76
CA ILE A 29 -3.49 14.32 3.54
C ILE A 29 -2.13 14.14 2.87
N PRO A 30 -1.01 14.22 3.63
CA PRO A 30 0.32 13.90 3.14
C PRO A 30 0.39 12.57 2.38
N HIS A 31 1.05 12.58 1.22
CA HIS A 31 1.27 11.39 0.40
C HIS A 31 2.75 11.06 0.28
N ARG A 32 3.09 9.78 0.48
CA ARG A 32 4.41 9.21 0.23
C ARG A 32 4.35 8.15 -0.86
N GLY A 33 5.04 8.42 -1.97
CA GLY A 33 5.29 7.42 -3.01
C GLY A 33 6.56 6.63 -2.73
N VAL A 34 6.48 5.30 -2.81
CA VAL A 34 7.63 4.40 -2.78
C VAL A 34 7.68 3.67 -4.13
N PRO A 35 8.30 4.25 -5.17
CA PRO A 35 8.36 3.63 -6.49
C PRO A 35 9.32 2.44 -6.49
N ALA A 36 9.02 1.41 -7.28
CA ALA A 36 9.92 0.27 -7.46
C ALA A 36 11.11 0.65 -8.36
N GLU A 37 12.34 0.43 -7.88
CA GLU A 37 13.59 0.65 -8.64
C GLU A 37 13.86 -0.50 -9.64
N TRP A 38 13.04 -0.58 -10.71
CA TRP A 38 13.12 -1.67 -11.69
C TRP A 38 14.48 -1.78 -12.39
N GLU A 39 15.13 -0.65 -12.71
CA GLU A 39 16.43 -0.63 -13.38
C GLU A 39 17.52 -1.28 -12.53
N ARG A 40 17.43 -1.12 -11.20
CA ARG A 40 18.43 -1.61 -10.26
C ARG A 40 18.21 -3.07 -9.86
N TRP A 41 16.96 -3.45 -9.60
CA TRP A 41 16.64 -4.75 -8.99
C TRP A 41 15.83 -5.69 -9.89
N GLY A 42 15.45 -5.25 -11.09
CA GLY A 42 14.63 -6.02 -12.01
C GLY A 42 13.34 -6.49 -11.34
N LYS A 43 12.98 -7.76 -11.55
CA LYS A 43 11.74 -8.35 -11.00
C LYS A 43 11.62 -8.28 -9.47
N LYS A 44 12.74 -8.15 -8.75
CA LYS A 44 12.73 -8.04 -7.27
C LYS A 44 12.34 -6.65 -6.78
N ALA A 45 12.34 -5.64 -7.65
CA ALA A 45 12.03 -4.25 -7.27
C ALA A 45 10.63 -4.11 -6.64
N GLY A 46 9.63 -4.82 -7.18
CA GLY A 46 8.26 -4.80 -6.65
C GLY A 46 8.17 -5.32 -5.20
N PRO A 47 8.59 -6.57 -4.91
CA PRO A 47 8.59 -7.09 -3.55
C PRO A 47 9.45 -6.29 -2.57
N LEU A 48 10.62 -5.78 -3.00
CA LEU A 48 11.47 -4.92 -2.16
C LEU A 48 10.74 -3.63 -1.76
N ARG A 49 10.08 -2.99 -2.73
CA ARG A 49 9.25 -1.82 -2.49
C ARG A 49 8.08 -2.11 -1.55
N ASN A 50 7.44 -3.28 -1.67
CA ASN A 50 6.35 -3.68 -0.77
C ASN A 50 6.83 -3.86 0.67
N ALA A 51 7.98 -4.53 0.85
CA ALA A 51 8.60 -4.68 2.15
C ALA A 51 9.00 -3.33 2.76
N GLU A 52 9.49 -2.39 1.96
CA GLU A 52 9.81 -1.03 2.40
C GLU A 52 8.57 -0.28 2.89
N MET A 53 7.46 -0.31 2.13
CA MET A 53 6.20 0.31 2.55
C MET A 53 5.67 -0.32 3.85
N ALA A 54 5.69 -1.64 3.97
CA ALA A 54 5.21 -2.33 5.16
C ALA A 54 6.04 -1.98 6.40
N ARG A 55 7.38 -1.96 6.26
CA ARG A 55 8.30 -1.57 7.32
C ARG A 55 8.09 -0.11 7.73
N TYR A 56 7.95 0.79 6.76
CA TYR A 56 7.73 2.20 7.02
C TYR A 56 6.41 2.41 7.80
N ALA A 57 5.33 1.76 7.37
CA ALA A 57 4.03 1.89 8.01
C ALA A 57 3.96 1.29 9.43
N CYS A 58 4.85 0.35 9.79
CA CYS A 58 4.88 -0.24 11.13
C CYS A 58 5.92 0.40 12.07
N ASP A 59 6.79 1.29 11.57
CA ASP A 59 7.87 1.86 12.37
C ASP A 59 7.35 2.96 13.32
N GLY A 60 7.25 2.62 14.62
CA GLY A 60 6.90 3.58 15.68
C GLY A 60 5.46 4.10 15.68
N VAL A 61 4.61 3.70 14.72
CA VAL A 61 3.21 4.15 14.58
C VAL A 61 2.25 2.99 14.34
N ARG A 62 0.96 3.20 14.64
CA ARG A 62 -0.10 2.24 14.29
C ARG A 62 -0.50 2.40 12.82
N GLY A 63 0.23 1.72 11.93
CA GLY A 63 -0.11 1.67 10.51
C GLY A 63 -1.21 0.66 10.17
N GLY A 64 -1.88 0.92 9.04
CA GLY A 64 -2.83 0.00 8.42
C GLY A 64 -2.52 -0.23 6.95
N CYS A 65 -3.01 -1.35 6.41
CA CYS A 65 -2.93 -1.69 5.00
C CYS A 65 -4.35 -1.95 4.46
N LEU A 66 -4.79 -1.08 3.54
CA LEU A 66 -5.98 -1.28 2.74
C LEU A 66 -5.59 -1.99 1.44
N ALA A 67 -5.90 -3.29 1.34
CA ALA A 67 -5.63 -4.09 0.15
C ALA A 67 -6.87 -4.15 -0.73
N LEU A 68 -6.75 -3.61 -1.95
CA LEU A 68 -7.77 -3.73 -2.99
C LEU A 68 -7.56 -5.02 -3.81
N PRO A 69 -8.60 -5.57 -4.47
CA PRO A 69 -8.46 -6.74 -5.32
C PRO A 69 -7.33 -6.59 -6.33
N GLY A 70 -6.50 -7.62 -6.47
CA GLY A 70 -5.38 -7.59 -7.38
C GLY A 70 -4.64 -8.93 -7.48
N GLY A 71 -3.57 -8.94 -8.28
CA GLY A 71 -2.79 -10.14 -8.57
C GLY A 71 -1.64 -10.40 -7.60
N LYS A 72 -0.58 -11.03 -8.12
CA LYS A 72 0.61 -11.44 -7.34
C LYS A 72 1.24 -10.31 -6.53
N GLY A 73 1.27 -9.08 -7.06
CA GLY A 73 1.84 -7.92 -6.36
C GLY A 73 1.05 -7.52 -5.11
N THR A 74 -0.29 -7.61 -5.17
CA THR A 74 -1.17 -7.38 -4.02
C THR A 74 -1.01 -8.49 -2.99
N ALA A 75 -0.98 -9.75 -3.43
CA ALA A 75 -0.77 -10.89 -2.53
C ALA A 75 0.56 -10.80 -1.77
N ASP A 76 1.63 -10.38 -2.44
CA ASP A 76 2.91 -10.08 -1.79
C ASP A 76 2.79 -8.96 -0.76
N MET A 77 2.16 -7.83 -1.11
CA MET A 77 1.95 -6.72 -0.17
C MET A 77 1.16 -7.14 1.08
N VAL A 78 0.08 -7.93 0.92
CA VAL A 78 -0.71 -8.47 2.03
C VAL A 78 0.16 -9.32 2.95
N GLN A 79 1.02 -10.17 2.39
CA GLN A 79 1.95 -10.99 3.19
C GLN A 79 2.95 -10.12 3.96
N GLN A 80 3.55 -9.11 3.32
CA GLN A 80 4.49 -8.19 3.99
C GLN A 80 3.82 -7.41 5.11
N ALA A 81 2.60 -6.91 4.88
CA ALA A 81 1.82 -6.15 5.86
C ALA A 81 1.47 -7.00 7.09
N ARG A 82 1.00 -8.24 6.87
CA ARG A 82 0.72 -9.21 7.94
C ARG A 82 1.96 -9.56 8.74
N THR A 83 3.09 -9.79 8.06
CA THR A 83 4.38 -10.10 8.70
C THR A 83 4.89 -8.93 9.55
N SER A 84 4.60 -7.69 9.13
CA SER A 84 4.97 -6.46 9.83
C SER A 84 3.97 -6.06 10.93
N GLY A 85 2.89 -6.81 11.13
CA GLY A 85 1.88 -6.54 12.16
C GLY A 85 0.94 -5.37 11.87
N LEU A 86 0.80 -4.99 10.60
CA LEU A 86 -0.13 -3.92 10.21
C LEU A 86 -1.58 -4.33 10.41
N THR A 87 -2.44 -3.35 10.73
CA THR A 87 -3.89 -3.57 10.75
C THR A 87 -4.37 -3.74 9.31
N MET A 88 -5.02 -4.86 9.00
CA MET A 88 -5.43 -5.19 7.63
C MET A 88 -6.90 -4.87 7.38
N MET A 89 -7.17 -4.27 6.22
CA MET A 89 -8.51 -4.22 5.62
C MET A 89 -8.39 -4.73 4.18
N GLU A 90 -9.01 -5.87 3.89
CA GLU A 90 -9.06 -6.44 2.54
C GLU A 90 -10.43 -6.18 1.94
N VAL A 91 -10.45 -5.59 0.74
CA VAL A 91 -11.69 -5.33 0.00
C VAL A 91 -11.88 -6.47 -1.00
N GLU A 92 -13.04 -7.11 -0.94
CA GLU A 92 -13.42 -8.14 -1.91
C GLU A 92 -13.93 -7.52 -3.21
N ALA A 93 -13.69 -8.19 -4.33
CA ALA A 93 -14.31 -7.80 -5.59
C ALA A 93 -15.79 -8.21 -5.55
N ASN A 94 -16.69 -7.26 -5.33
CA ASN A 94 -18.11 -7.49 -5.52
C ASN A 94 -18.38 -7.61 -7.02
N HIS A 95 -18.59 -8.85 -7.49
CA HIS A 95 -19.15 -9.13 -8.80
C HIS A 95 -20.68 -8.98 -8.70
N GLU A 96 -21.19 -7.75 -8.74
CA GLU A 96 -22.60 -7.53 -9.07
C GLU A 96 -22.70 -7.40 -10.60
N TYR A 97 -23.51 -8.29 -11.18
CA TYR A 97 -23.77 -8.47 -12.62
C TYR A 97 -24.67 -7.37 -13.19
#